data_AF-A0A951WZ19-F1
#
_entry.id   AF-A0A951WZ19-F1
#
_cell.length_a   1.000
_cell.length_b   1.000
_cell.length_c   1.000
_cell.angle_alpha   90.00
_cell.angle_beta   90.00
_cell.angle_gamma   90.00
#
_symmetry.space_group_name_H-M   'P 1'
#
loop_
_entity.id
_entity.type
_entity.pdbx_description
1 polymer ?
#
loop_
_entity_poly.entity_id
_entity_poly.type
_entity_poly.pdbx_seq_one_letter_code
_entity_poly.pdbx_strand_id
1 'polypeptide(L)'
;MKPSRQYSKVFGILIASLTLVILFALSGAVGPPAASADVAMAGGTGQPAVLPSTLPAAEDESCVDCHTRENPALVMEWQGSLHAEEDVDCIDCHRARPSDEDVWNHGGTYVSVLVTPKDCAKCHRDEFDQFAGSHHARAGEIIASLDNVLAEKVIGMPTNNADAVNGCWQCHGSIVAYVRDEAGNIVRSEEDDKPIIDAATWPNSGMGRLNPDGSKGTCNACHSRHAFDTKLSRSPENCGKCHMGPDHPQIEIYNESKHGIAFYGNRERMALDKTGDWVLGRDYSAAPTCATCHISSYMTPDGVFLANTHDVGERISWTLRPVVSTKLNSVVYADGNREDYPETRPL
;
A
#
# COMPACT_ATOMS: atom_id res chain seq x y z
N MET A 1 -30.42 -6.89 -56.68
CA MET A 1 -31.28 -8.03 -57.07
C MET A 1 -31.09 -9.16 -56.07
N LYS A 2 -32.13 -9.48 -55.28
CA LYS A 2 -32.34 -10.76 -54.56
C LYS A 2 -32.82 -11.84 -55.56
N PRO A 3 -33.09 -13.12 -55.20
CA PRO A 3 -32.85 -13.93 -53.97
C PRO A 3 -32.22 -15.32 -54.32
N SER A 4 -31.88 -16.27 -53.43
CA SER A 4 -32.75 -17.11 -52.59
C SER A 4 -31.89 -18.22 -51.91
N ARG A 5 -32.00 -18.36 -50.58
CA ARG A 5 -32.48 -19.55 -49.81
C ARG A 5 -31.93 -20.91 -50.24
N GLN A 6 -31.35 -21.64 -49.28
CA GLN A 6 -31.97 -22.86 -48.73
C GLN A 6 -31.42 -23.20 -47.34
N TYR A 7 -32.33 -23.24 -46.37
CA TYR A 7 -32.20 -23.91 -45.07
C TYR A 7 -32.74 -25.32 -45.25
N SER A 8 -32.04 -26.34 -44.72
CA SER A 8 -32.62 -27.66 -44.46
C SER A 8 -32.25 -28.15 -43.07
N LYS A 9 -33.30 -28.51 -42.34
CA LYS A 9 -33.36 -29.15 -41.02
C LYS A 9 -33.12 -30.65 -41.17
N VAL A 10 -32.44 -31.28 -40.21
CA VAL A 10 -32.55 -32.71 -39.88
C VAL A 10 -32.33 -32.82 -38.35
N PHE A 11 -33.39 -32.91 -37.52
CA PHE A 11 -33.85 -34.12 -36.79
C PHE A 11 -32.67 -35.04 -36.37
N GLY A 12 -32.31 -35.21 -35.10
CA GLY A 12 -33.14 -35.62 -33.97
C GLY A 12 -32.80 -37.08 -33.63
N ILE A 13 -31.99 -37.33 -32.61
CA ILE A 13 -31.87 -38.64 -31.95
C ILE A 13 -31.69 -38.42 -30.43
N LEU A 14 -32.74 -38.79 -29.68
CA LEU A 14 -32.68 -39.13 -28.26
C LEU A 14 -31.90 -40.44 -28.08
N ILE A 15 -31.00 -40.50 -27.11
CA ILE A 15 -30.66 -41.75 -26.43
C ILE A 15 -30.65 -41.47 -24.92
N ALA A 16 -31.60 -42.11 -24.24
CA ALA A 16 -31.65 -42.27 -22.80
C ALA A 16 -30.91 -43.57 -22.43
N SER A 17 -29.99 -43.50 -21.45
CA SER A 17 -29.38 -44.65 -20.79
C SER A 17 -29.05 -44.24 -19.35
N LEU A 18 -29.94 -44.50 -18.40
CA LEU A 18 -29.92 -45.64 -17.48
C LEU A 18 -28.84 -45.53 -16.37
N THR A 19 -29.35 -45.19 -15.20
CA THR A 19 -28.90 -45.37 -13.81
C THR A 19 -27.84 -46.47 -13.56
N LEU A 20 -26.80 -46.13 -12.80
CA LEU A 20 -26.20 -47.05 -11.83
C LEU A 20 -25.77 -46.29 -10.57
N VAL A 21 -26.56 -46.50 -9.51
CA VAL A 21 -26.24 -46.16 -8.12
C VAL A 21 -25.27 -47.21 -7.61
N ILE A 22 -24.11 -46.81 -7.10
CA ILE A 22 -23.26 -47.68 -6.28
C ILE A 22 -23.11 -47.02 -4.91
N LEU A 23 -23.84 -47.58 -3.94
CA LEU A 23 -23.57 -47.46 -2.51
C LEU A 23 -22.28 -48.22 -2.19
N PHE A 24 -21.32 -47.57 -1.54
CA PHE A 24 -20.37 -48.26 -0.67
C PHE A 24 -20.48 -47.68 0.73
N ALA A 25 -21.05 -48.47 1.63
CA ALA A 25 -21.05 -48.28 3.07
C ALA A 25 -20.07 -49.29 3.69
N LEU A 26 -19.01 -48.80 4.32
CA LEU A 26 -18.15 -49.50 5.30
C LEU A 26 -17.62 -48.39 6.23
N SER A 27 -18.21 -48.16 7.40
CA SER A 27 -18.03 -48.91 8.65
C SER A 27 -16.57 -48.95 9.15
N GLY A 28 -16.28 -48.07 10.11
CA GLY A 28 -15.42 -48.38 11.28
C GLY A 28 -13.96 -47.94 11.22
N ALA A 29 -13.61 -46.91 12.00
CA ALA A 29 -12.70 -47.06 13.14
C ALA A 29 -12.57 -45.72 13.89
N VAL A 30 -12.93 -45.76 15.16
CA VAL A 30 -12.75 -44.71 16.16
C VAL A 30 -11.29 -44.75 16.63
N GLY A 31 -10.58 -43.62 16.58
CA GLY A 31 -9.25 -43.43 17.15
C GLY A 31 -9.23 -42.20 18.08
N PRO A 32 -8.48 -42.22 19.19
CA PRO A 32 -8.62 -41.29 20.32
C PRO A 32 -7.99 -39.90 20.04
N PRO A 33 -8.31 -38.87 20.86
CA PRO A 33 -7.92 -37.50 20.58
C PRO A 33 -6.42 -37.29 20.87
N ALA A 34 -5.72 -36.69 19.90
CA ALA A 34 -4.39 -36.15 20.14
C ALA A 34 -4.54 -34.81 20.88
N ALA A 35 -3.85 -34.73 22.01
CA ALA A 35 -3.86 -33.63 22.95
C ALA A 35 -3.42 -32.30 22.29
N SER A 36 -4.21 -31.26 22.54
CA SER A 36 -3.80 -29.87 22.43
C SER A 36 -2.71 -29.61 23.47
N ALA A 37 -1.51 -29.25 23.01
CA ALA A 37 -0.48 -28.70 23.88
C ALA A 37 -0.80 -27.22 24.11
N ASP A 38 -1.34 -26.92 25.29
CA ASP A 38 -1.42 -25.56 25.81
C ASP A 38 0.01 -25.05 26.06
N VAL A 39 0.48 -24.15 25.18
CA VAL A 39 1.65 -23.31 25.49
C VAL A 39 1.16 -22.21 26.42
N ALA A 40 1.47 -22.37 27.70
CA ALA A 40 1.33 -21.33 28.71
C ALA A 40 2.21 -20.12 28.34
N MET A 41 1.58 -19.05 27.85
CA MET A 41 2.20 -17.73 27.77
C MET A 41 2.28 -17.15 29.18
N ALA A 42 3.50 -17.04 29.70
CA ALA A 42 3.78 -16.38 30.97
C ALA A 42 3.33 -14.91 30.91
N GLY A 43 2.50 -14.52 31.88
CA GLY A 43 2.00 -13.16 32.04
C GLY A 43 3.12 -12.18 32.34
N GLY A 44 3.34 -11.23 31.42
CA GLY A 44 3.96 -9.95 31.69
C GLY A 44 2.87 -8.89 31.76
N THR A 45 2.53 -8.44 32.97
CA THR A 45 1.61 -7.33 33.20
C THR A 45 2.30 -6.01 32.85
N GLY A 46 2.23 -5.62 31.58
CA GLY A 46 2.54 -4.27 31.12
C GLY A 46 1.42 -3.81 30.21
N GLN A 47 0.44 -3.08 30.75
CA GLN A 47 -0.54 -2.39 29.92
C GLN A 47 0.21 -1.38 29.04
N PRO A 48 -0.01 -1.35 27.72
CA PRO A 48 0.42 -0.22 26.91
C PRO A 48 -0.34 1.01 27.42
N ALA A 49 0.37 2.11 27.63
CA ALA A 49 -0.21 3.37 28.06
C ALA A 49 -1.21 3.84 26.99
N VAL A 50 -2.50 3.73 27.30
CA VAL A 50 -3.58 4.34 26.53
C VAL A 50 -3.43 5.85 26.67
N LEU A 51 -3.05 6.52 25.57
CA LEU A 51 -3.09 7.97 25.50
C LEU A 51 -4.57 8.43 25.58
N PRO A 52 -4.90 9.49 26.33
CA PRO A 52 -6.28 9.93 26.46
C PRO A 52 -6.82 10.42 25.12
N SER A 53 -7.86 9.74 24.63
CA SER A 53 -8.54 9.97 23.35
C SER A 53 -9.63 11.05 23.42
N THR A 54 -9.43 12.11 24.19
CA THR A 54 -10.41 13.20 24.26
C THR A 54 -9.69 14.52 24.10
N LEU A 55 -9.52 14.94 22.86
CA LEU A 55 -9.16 16.30 22.52
C LEU A 55 -10.37 17.21 22.69
N PRO A 56 -10.15 18.52 22.98
CA PRO A 56 -11.25 19.47 23.00
C PRO A 56 -11.69 19.75 21.57
N ALA A 57 -12.96 19.44 21.26
CA ALA A 57 -13.64 19.68 19.98
C ALA A 57 -13.49 21.12 19.39
N ALA A 58 -12.97 22.07 20.18
CA ALA A 58 -12.77 23.46 19.77
C ALA A 58 -11.51 23.69 18.92
N GLU A 59 -10.48 22.85 19.00
CA GLU A 59 -9.30 22.97 18.12
C GLU A 59 -9.63 22.54 16.68
N ASP A 60 -10.47 21.52 16.54
CA ASP A 60 -10.75 20.84 15.27
C ASP A 60 -11.77 21.58 14.39
N GLU A 61 -12.84 22.13 14.98
CA GLU A 61 -13.77 23.03 14.28
C GLU A 61 -13.03 24.21 13.64
N SER A 62 -11.94 24.69 14.27
CA SER A 62 -11.14 25.80 13.77
C SER A 62 -10.34 25.45 12.51
N CYS A 63 -9.84 24.21 12.40
CA CYS A 63 -9.09 23.73 11.24
C CYS A 63 -10.03 23.61 10.03
N VAL A 64 -11.15 22.90 10.20
CA VAL A 64 -12.12 22.65 9.13
C VAL A 64 -12.75 23.96 8.65
N ASP A 65 -13.13 24.87 9.55
CA ASP A 65 -13.79 26.14 9.19
C ASP A 65 -12.89 27.05 8.34
N CYS A 66 -11.60 27.12 8.67
CA CYS A 66 -10.65 27.92 7.90
C CYS A 66 -10.30 27.22 6.58
N HIS A 67 -9.95 25.93 6.63
CA HIS A 67 -9.53 25.19 5.45
C HIS A 67 -10.66 24.91 4.47
N THR A 68 -11.93 24.96 4.88
CA THR A 68 -13.07 24.94 3.94
C THR A 68 -13.04 26.14 2.99
N ARG A 69 -12.54 27.30 3.46
CA ARG A 69 -12.41 28.51 2.65
C ARG A 69 -11.11 28.54 1.85
N GLU A 70 -10.00 28.20 2.50
CA GLU A 70 -8.67 28.32 1.88
C GLU A 70 -8.31 27.12 0.99
N ASN A 71 -8.72 25.91 1.38
CA ASN A 71 -8.34 24.65 0.75
C ASN A 71 -9.54 23.68 0.64
N PRO A 72 -10.66 24.08 0.02
CA PRO A 72 -11.92 23.32 0.03
C PRO A 72 -11.76 21.88 -0.47
N ALA A 73 -10.90 21.65 -1.47
CA ALA A 73 -10.67 20.32 -2.01
C ALA A 73 -10.08 19.35 -0.98
N LEU A 74 -9.17 19.80 -0.11
CA LEU A 74 -8.59 18.94 0.91
C LEU A 74 -9.63 18.55 1.97
N VAL A 75 -10.45 19.51 2.36
CA VAL A 75 -11.55 19.28 3.31
C VAL A 75 -12.61 18.37 2.71
N MET A 76 -13.00 18.56 1.45
CA MET A 76 -13.97 17.69 0.77
C MET A 76 -13.48 16.24 0.69
N GLU A 77 -12.20 16.02 0.36
CA GLU A 77 -11.62 14.68 0.31
C GLU A 77 -11.55 14.03 1.70
N TRP A 78 -11.19 14.77 2.75
CA TRP A 78 -11.22 14.27 4.13
C TRP A 78 -12.66 13.98 4.60
N GLN A 79 -13.62 14.88 4.36
CA GLN A 79 -15.02 14.71 4.76
C GLN A 79 -15.66 13.46 4.14
N GLY A 80 -15.22 13.05 2.95
CA GLY A 80 -15.66 11.83 2.28
C GLY A 80 -14.88 10.57 2.68
N SER A 81 -13.94 10.66 3.61
CA SER A 81 -13.07 9.56 4.03
C SER A 81 -13.63 8.79 5.22
N LEU A 82 -13.22 7.52 5.36
CA LEU A 82 -13.48 6.75 6.58
C LEU A 82 -12.82 7.35 7.82
N HIS A 83 -11.73 8.10 7.67
CA HIS A 83 -11.12 8.80 8.80
C HIS A 83 -12.08 9.86 9.38
N ALA A 84 -12.76 10.64 8.54
CA ALA A 84 -13.78 11.58 9.03
C ALA A 84 -15.00 10.86 9.62
N GLU A 85 -15.40 9.72 9.04
CA GLU A 85 -16.52 8.92 9.59
C GLU A 85 -16.20 8.29 10.96
N GLU A 86 -14.92 8.01 11.23
CA GLU A 86 -14.42 7.40 12.47
C GLU A 86 -13.74 8.43 13.40
N ASP A 87 -14.13 9.70 13.30
CA ASP A 87 -13.68 10.80 14.18
C ASP A 87 -12.15 11.02 14.22
N VAL A 88 -11.43 10.72 13.12
CA VAL A 88 -10.01 11.07 12.93
C VAL A 88 -9.94 12.42 12.20
N ASP A 89 -9.54 13.44 12.94
CA ASP A 89 -9.48 14.82 12.45
C ASP A 89 -8.09 15.19 11.89
N CYS A 90 -8.01 16.39 11.32
CA CYS A 90 -6.81 17.02 10.79
C CYS A 90 -5.65 16.90 11.78
N ILE A 91 -5.91 17.20 13.06
CA ILE A 91 -4.86 17.31 14.07
C ILE A 91 -4.35 15.95 14.56
N ASP A 92 -5.12 14.88 14.41
CA ASP A 92 -4.68 13.53 14.79
C ASP A 92 -3.50 13.07 13.92
N CYS A 93 -3.45 13.56 12.69
CA CYS A 93 -2.34 13.34 11.76
C CYS A 93 -1.32 14.49 11.79
N HIS A 94 -1.76 15.75 11.76
CA HIS A 94 -0.88 16.89 11.55
C HIS A 94 -0.27 17.47 12.82
N ARG A 95 -0.70 17.07 14.02
CA ARG A 95 -0.12 17.58 15.27
C ARG A 95 1.34 17.19 15.37
N ALA A 96 2.18 18.21 15.53
CA ALA A 96 3.60 18.04 15.75
C ALA A 96 3.98 18.51 17.17
N ARG A 97 5.06 17.95 17.70
CA ARG A 97 5.62 18.38 18.97
C ARG A 97 6.47 19.62 18.74
N PRO A 98 6.56 20.54 19.72
CA PRO A 98 7.44 21.71 19.62
C PRO A 98 8.93 21.38 19.39
N SER A 99 9.34 20.13 19.66
CA SER A 99 10.69 19.63 19.45
C SER A 99 10.94 19.06 18.06
N ASP A 100 9.89 18.84 17.26
CA ASP A 100 10.04 18.27 15.92
C ASP A 100 10.63 19.33 14.98
N GLU A 101 11.47 18.93 14.02
CA GLU A 101 12.21 19.90 13.20
C GLU A 101 11.33 20.63 12.17
N ASP A 102 10.19 20.03 11.86
CA ASP A 102 9.25 20.42 10.82
C ASP A 102 8.00 21.11 11.36
N VAL A 103 7.95 21.33 12.67
CA VAL A 103 6.85 21.97 13.38
C VAL A 103 6.80 23.47 13.09
N TRP A 104 5.60 24.05 12.99
CA TRP A 104 5.38 25.49 13.18
C TRP A 104 4.04 25.74 13.89
N ASN A 105 3.85 26.96 14.40
CA ASN A 105 2.56 27.35 14.98
C ASN A 105 1.63 27.82 13.87
N HIS A 106 0.49 27.16 13.72
CA HIS A 106 -0.55 27.50 12.77
C HIS A 106 -1.89 27.57 13.48
N GLY A 107 -2.52 28.75 13.49
CA GLY A 107 -3.82 28.92 14.13
C GLY A 107 -3.82 28.72 15.65
N GLY A 108 -2.65 28.83 16.31
CA GLY A 108 -2.51 28.59 17.75
C GLY A 108 -2.06 27.17 18.10
N THR A 109 -1.95 26.27 17.12
CA THR A 109 -1.60 24.86 17.30
C THR A 109 -0.29 24.53 16.62
N TYR A 110 0.51 23.64 17.20
CA TYR A 110 1.75 23.16 16.58
C TYR A 110 1.46 22.03 15.59
N VAL A 111 1.81 22.24 14.33
CA VAL A 111 1.51 21.33 13.22
C VAL A 111 2.74 21.04 12.36
N SER A 112 2.71 19.92 11.65
CA SER A 112 3.58 19.61 10.52
C SER A 112 2.75 19.31 9.26
N VAL A 113 3.24 19.69 8.07
CA VAL A 113 2.65 19.25 6.79
C VAL A 113 2.98 17.78 6.53
N LEU A 114 4.10 17.30 7.04
CA LEU A 114 4.66 16.01 6.68
C LEU A 114 4.15 14.92 7.64
N VAL A 115 3.04 14.30 7.27
CA VAL A 115 2.58 13.07 7.93
C VAL A 115 3.44 11.89 7.46
N THR A 116 4.08 11.21 8.40
CA THR A 116 5.00 10.09 8.15
C THR A 116 4.37 8.75 8.52
N PRO A 117 4.98 7.60 8.14
CA PRO A 117 4.58 6.30 8.65
C PRO A 117 4.48 6.19 10.17
N LYS A 118 5.28 6.94 10.95
CA LYS A 118 5.20 6.92 12.42
C LYS A 118 3.92 7.60 12.94
N ASP A 119 3.38 8.57 12.23
CA ASP A 119 2.08 9.16 12.57
C ASP A 119 0.97 8.15 12.32
N CYS A 120 0.99 7.46 11.18
CA CYS A 120 0.04 6.39 10.88
C CYS A 120 0.10 5.26 11.92
N ALA A 121 1.30 4.90 12.38
CA ALA A 121 1.54 3.83 13.35
C ALA A 121 0.93 4.08 14.74
N LYS A 122 0.44 5.30 15.03
CA LYS A 122 -0.32 5.60 16.26
C LYS A 122 -1.61 4.77 16.32
N CYS A 123 -2.22 4.47 15.17
CA CYS A 123 -3.43 3.67 15.04
C CYS A 123 -3.22 2.39 14.20
N HIS A 124 -2.39 2.44 13.15
CA HIS A 124 -2.14 1.36 12.20
C HIS A 124 -0.79 0.68 12.46
N ARG A 125 -0.64 0.12 13.66
CA ARG A 125 0.65 -0.44 14.09
C ARG A 125 1.05 -1.67 13.29
N ASP A 126 0.10 -2.56 13.00
CA ASP A 126 0.35 -3.81 12.28
C ASP A 126 0.75 -3.54 10.83
N GLU A 127 0.03 -2.65 10.14
CA GLU A 127 0.36 -2.23 8.77
C GLU A 127 1.73 -1.54 8.72
N PHE A 128 2.04 -0.69 9.70
CA PHE A 128 3.34 -0.06 9.82
C PHE A 128 4.46 -1.08 10.00
N ASP A 129 4.32 -2.05 10.92
CA ASP A 129 5.36 -3.02 11.21
C ASP A 129 5.61 -3.97 10.02
N GLN A 130 4.54 -4.36 9.31
CA GLN A 130 4.65 -5.09 8.04
C GLN A 130 5.38 -4.25 6.98
N PHE A 131 4.95 -3.00 6.77
CA PHE A 131 5.51 -2.15 5.72
C PHE A 131 6.97 -1.76 5.99
N ALA A 132 7.32 -1.38 7.22
CA ALA A 132 8.62 -0.82 7.58
C ALA A 132 9.79 -1.81 7.33
N GLY A 133 9.53 -3.11 7.43
CA GLY A 133 10.50 -4.17 7.12
C GLY A 133 10.64 -4.50 5.64
N SER A 134 9.72 -4.01 4.80
CA SER A 134 9.62 -4.40 3.39
C SER A 134 10.66 -3.71 2.50
N HIS A 135 10.88 -4.30 1.32
CA HIS A 135 11.65 -3.66 0.24
C HIS A 135 11.01 -2.36 -0.25
N HIS A 136 9.68 -2.20 -0.14
CA HIS A 136 8.98 -0.98 -0.51
C HIS A 136 9.36 0.20 0.40
N ALA A 137 9.37 0.00 1.72
CA ALA A 137 9.80 1.05 2.63
C ALA A 137 11.25 1.50 2.37
N ARG A 138 12.12 0.58 1.93
CA ARG A 138 13.53 0.85 1.61
C ARG A 138 13.78 1.30 0.17
N ALA A 139 12.75 1.48 -0.65
CA ALA A 139 12.93 1.76 -2.08
C ALA A 139 13.74 3.03 -2.36
N GLY A 140 13.70 4.04 -1.48
CA GLY A 140 14.47 5.28 -1.59
C GLY A 140 15.95 5.14 -1.24
N GLU A 141 16.37 4.02 -0.64
CA GLU A 141 17.81 3.74 -0.40
C GLU A 141 18.58 3.52 -1.71
N ILE A 142 17.86 3.30 -2.83
CA ILE A 142 18.46 3.28 -4.17
C ILE A 142 19.23 4.56 -4.48
N ILE A 143 18.91 5.69 -3.84
CA ILE A 143 19.63 6.98 -3.99
C ILE A 143 21.11 6.84 -3.59
N ALA A 144 21.45 5.91 -2.69
CA ALA A 144 22.82 5.63 -2.30
C ALA A 144 23.51 4.56 -3.18
N SER A 145 22.84 4.08 -4.23
CA SER A 145 23.33 2.99 -5.08
C SER A 145 23.94 3.50 -6.40
N LEU A 146 24.60 2.59 -7.13
CA LEU A 146 25.12 2.88 -8.47
C LEU A 146 23.99 3.28 -9.45
N ASP A 147 22.77 2.81 -9.23
CA ASP A 147 21.61 3.18 -10.05
C ASP A 147 21.25 4.67 -9.88
N ASN A 148 21.60 5.31 -8.76
CA ASN A 148 21.43 6.75 -8.60
C ASN A 148 22.47 7.57 -9.39
N VAL A 149 23.62 6.98 -9.75
CA VAL A 149 24.58 7.64 -10.65
C VAL A 149 23.93 7.83 -12.02
N LEU A 150 23.13 6.85 -12.49
CA LEU A 150 22.33 7.00 -13.70
C LEU A 150 21.38 8.20 -13.56
N ALA A 151 20.61 8.23 -12.47
CA ALA A 151 19.61 9.27 -12.20
C ALA A 151 20.20 10.68 -12.09
N GLU A 152 21.26 10.88 -11.31
CA GLU A 152 21.79 12.21 -11.01
C GLU A 152 22.88 12.69 -11.97
N LYS A 153 23.69 11.79 -12.54
CA LYS A 153 24.92 12.15 -13.26
C LYS A 153 24.89 11.84 -14.75
N VAL A 154 24.14 10.82 -15.16
CA VAL A 154 24.08 10.39 -16.56
C VAL A 154 22.89 11.01 -17.28
N ILE A 155 21.69 10.90 -16.71
CA ILE A 155 20.49 11.51 -17.28
C ILE A 155 20.24 12.92 -16.74
N GLY A 156 20.70 13.22 -15.52
CA GLY A 156 20.64 14.55 -14.93
C GLY A 156 21.67 15.52 -15.52
N MET A 157 21.38 16.83 -15.44
CA MET A 157 22.33 17.87 -15.82
C MET A 157 23.27 18.22 -14.65
N PRO A 158 24.51 18.69 -14.89
CA PRO A 158 25.50 18.94 -13.84
C PRO A 158 25.04 19.87 -12.70
N THR A 159 24.10 20.78 -12.96
CA THR A 159 23.56 21.74 -12.00
C THR A 159 22.05 21.58 -11.76
N ASN A 160 21.44 20.54 -12.32
CA ASN A 160 19.99 20.36 -12.27
C ASN A 160 19.65 18.86 -12.28
N ASN A 161 19.03 18.41 -11.20
CA ASN A 161 18.58 17.04 -11.00
C ASN A 161 17.08 16.84 -11.30
N ALA A 162 16.43 17.75 -12.05
CA ALA A 162 15.00 17.68 -12.36
C ALA A 162 14.56 16.32 -12.91
N ASP A 163 15.40 15.63 -13.69
CA ASP A 163 15.11 14.29 -14.22
C ASP A 163 15.04 13.23 -13.11
N ALA A 164 15.93 13.30 -12.11
CA ALA A 164 15.88 12.43 -10.94
C ALA A 164 14.66 12.76 -10.06
N VAL A 165 14.39 14.05 -9.83
CA VAL A 165 13.28 14.55 -9.02
C VAL A 165 11.91 14.15 -9.59
N ASN A 166 11.74 14.28 -10.91
CA ASN A 166 10.46 14.00 -11.59
C ASN A 166 10.34 12.57 -12.14
N GLY A 167 11.45 11.84 -12.25
CA GLY A 167 11.49 10.46 -12.70
C GLY A 167 11.65 9.49 -11.53
N CYS A 168 12.89 9.10 -11.26
CA CYS A 168 13.23 8.04 -10.30
C CYS A 168 12.62 8.27 -8.91
N TRP A 169 12.73 9.50 -8.39
CA TRP A 169 12.32 9.80 -7.01
C TRP A 169 10.79 9.83 -6.85
N GLN A 170 10.01 10.06 -7.91
CA GLN A 170 8.54 10.00 -7.83
C GLN A 170 8.00 8.59 -7.57
N CYS A 171 8.78 7.57 -7.93
CA CYS A 171 8.49 6.15 -7.69
C CYS A 171 9.21 5.62 -6.45
N HIS A 172 10.52 5.81 -6.36
CA HIS A 172 11.35 5.23 -5.29
C HIS A 172 11.29 6.02 -3.98
N GLY A 173 11.18 7.34 -4.05
CA GLY A 173 11.28 8.23 -2.90
C GLY A 173 12.46 9.19 -3.03
N SER A 174 12.40 10.28 -2.28
CA SER A 174 13.50 11.24 -2.06
C SER A 174 13.92 11.21 -0.59
N ILE A 175 15.07 11.81 -0.26
CA ILE A 175 15.40 12.19 1.11
C ILE A 175 14.76 13.56 1.35
N VAL A 176 13.72 13.64 2.18
CA VAL A 176 13.06 14.92 2.45
C VAL A 176 14.03 15.83 3.19
N ALA A 177 14.28 17.01 2.62
CA ALA A 177 15.22 17.98 3.16
C ALA A 177 14.56 19.34 3.37
N TYR A 178 15.08 20.11 4.32
CA TYR A 178 14.72 21.51 4.51
C TYR A 178 15.80 22.40 3.89
N VAL A 179 15.39 23.56 3.39
CA VAL A 179 16.33 24.62 3.01
C VAL A 179 17.04 25.10 4.27
N ARG A 180 18.37 25.23 4.20
CA ARG A 180 19.20 25.67 5.32
C ARG A 180 20.01 26.91 4.98
N ASP A 181 20.21 27.77 5.96
CA ASP A 181 21.08 28.96 5.86
C ASP A 181 22.58 28.58 5.94
N GLU A 182 23.46 29.57 5.83
CA GLU A 182 24.92 29.36 5.93
C GLU A 182 25.37 28.82 7.30
N ALA A 183 24.56 29.02 8.35
CA ALA A 183 24.81 28.50 9.69
C ALA A 183 24.21 27.09 9.90
N GLY A 184 23.49 26.55 8.91
CA GLY A 184 22.85 25.24 8.95
C GLY A 184 21.46 25.23 9.60
N ASN A 185 20.90 26.38 9.96
CA ASN A 185 19.55 26.47 10.50
C ASN A 185 18.51 26.29 9.40
N ILE A 186 17.36 25.71 9.72
CA ILE A 186 16.24 25.60 8.78
C ILE A 186 15.74 27.01 8.46
N VAL A 187 15.64 27.32 7.18
CA VAL A 187 15.01 28.55 6.69
C VAL A 187 13.50 28.42 6.87
N ARG A 188 12.87 29.46 7.38
CA ARG A 188 11.45 29.50 7.70
C ARG A 188 10.79 30.65 6.95
N SER A 189 9.53 30.46 6.58
CA SER A 189 8.69 31.45 5.91
C SER A 189 8.53 32.69 6.78
N GLU A 190 8.64 33.88 6.18
CA GLU A 190 8.42 35.15 6.89
C GLU A 190 6.95 35.35 7.29
N GLU A 191 6.02 34.71 6.60
CA GLU A 191 4.57 34.89 6.82
C GLU A 191 4.07 34.19 8.09
N ASP A 192 4.51 32.94 8.30
CA ASP A 192 3.93 32.02 9.28
C ASP A 192 4.96 31.17 10.02
N ASP A 193 6.26 31.48 9.89
CA ASP A 193 7.37 30.74 10.50
C ASP A 193 7.40 29.24 10.12
N LYS A 194 6.78 28.90 8.98
CA LYS A 194 6.76 27.54 8.46
C LYS A 194 8.12 27.12 7.90
N PRO A 195 8.67 25.95 8.28
CA PRO A 195 9.87 25.38 7.68
C PRO A 195 9.76 25.26 6.15
N ILE A 196 10.75 25.78 5.44
CA ILE A 196 10.81 25.67 3.98
C ILE A 196 11.42 24.32 3.62
N ILE A 197 10.60 23.43 3.06
CA ILE A 197 11.05 22.15 2.53
C ILE A 197 11.68 22.37 1.15
N ASP A 198 12.82 21.73 0.89
CA ASP A 198 13.51 21.80 -0.39
C ASP A 198 12.62 21.21 -1.51
N ALA A 199 12.30 22.05 -2.50
CA ALA A 199 11.44 21.70 -3.63
C ALA A 199 12.02 20.58 -4.52
N ALA A 200 13.33 20.32 -4.45
CA ALA A 200 13.93 19.16 -5.11
C ALA A 200 13.56 17.83 -4.42
N THR A 201 13.10 17.88 -3.17
CA THR A 201 12.81 16.69 -2.35
C THR A 201 11.33 16.55 -1.99
N TRP A 202 10.54 17.61 -2.11
CA TRP A 202 9.12 17.65 -1.77
C TRP A 202 8.34 18.56 -2.72
N PRO A 203 7.12 18.21 -3.17
CA PRO A 203 6.32 17.04 -2.80
C PRO A 203 6.84 15.72 -3.36
N ASN A 204 6.81 14.67 -2.53
CA ASN A 204 7.23 13.33 -2.93
C ASN A 204 6.27 12.26 -2.37
N SER A 205 5.83 11.37 -3.27
CA SER A 205 4.97 10.22 -2.95
C SER A 205 5.62 8.90 -3.36
N GLY A 206 6.95 8.88 -3.49
CA GLY A 206 7.68 7.66 -3.78
C GLY A 206 7.60 6.69 -2.59
N MET A 207 7.54 5.41 -2.92
CA MET A 207 7.18 4.35 -1.98
C MET A 207 8.11 4.30 -0.76
N GLY A 208 9.41 4.52 -0.96
CA GLY A 208 10.46 4.46 0.06
C GLY A 208 11.06 5.82 0.43
N ARG A 209 10.27 6.91 0.39
CA ARG A 209 10.68 8.25 0.84
C ARG A 209 11.37 8.20 2.22
N LEU A 210 12.52 8.84 2.38
CA LEU A 210 13.20 8.91 3.67
C LEU A 210 12.72 10.16 4.40
N ASN A 211 12.03 9.96 5.53
CA ASN A 211 11.41 11.04 6.29
C ASN A 211 12.38 11.63 7.33
N PRO A 212 12.20 12.92 7.70
CA PRO A 212 13.06 13.60 8.67
C PRO A 212 13.00 12.97 10.08
N ASP A 213 11.86 12.40 10.45
CA ASP A 213 11.70 11.63 11.70
C ASP A 213 12.43 10.26 11.71
N GLY A 214 13.15 9.94 10.63
CA GLY A 214 13.89 8.69 10.43
C GLY A 214 13.05 7.48 10.00
N SER A 215 11.73 7.65 9.84
CA SER A 215 10.87 6.61 9.25
C SER A 215 11.08 6.51 7.75
N LYS A 216 10.84 5.32 7.19
CA LYS A 216 11.00 5.06 5.76
C LYS A 216 9.66 4.76 5.10
N GLY A 217 9.48 5.35 3.94
CA GLY A 217 8.36 5.17 3.03
C GLY A 217 7.21 6.13 3.19
N THR A 218 6.18 5.90 2.38
CA THR A 218 5.03 6.78 2.20
C THR A 218 3.72 6.01 2.21
N CYS A 219 2.94 6.11 3.28
CA CYS A 219 1.66 5.38 3.40
C CYS A 219 0.59 5.84 2.39
N ASN A 220 0.65 7.08 1.89
CA ASN A 220 -0.28 7.58 0.88
C ASN A 220 0.14 7.29 -0.57
N ALA A 221 1.14 6.42 -0.79
CA ALA A 221 1.55 6.00 -2.13
C ALA A 221 0.48 5.17 -2.84
N CYS A 222 -0.37 4.44 -2.09
CA CYS A 222 -1.41 3.58 -2.66
C CYS A 222 -2.86 4.04 -2.43
N HIS A 223 -3.15 4.58 -1.26
CA HIS A 223 -4.43 5.20 -0.94
C HIS A 223 -4.15 6.67 -0.62
N SER A 224 -4.28 7.51 -1.64
CA SER A 224 -3.86 8.90 -1.60
C SER A 224 -4.59 9.71 -0.53
N ARG A 225 -3.88 10.69 0.04
CA ARG A 225 -4.48 11.72 0.90
C ARG A 225 -5.44 12.59 0.06
N HIS A 226 -6.50 13.17 0.63
CA HIS A 226 -6.98 13.04 2.01
C HIS A 226 -8.16 12.08 2.16
N ALA A 227 -8.60 11.44 1.09
CA ALA A 227 -9.67 10.44 1.12
C ALA A 227 -9.22 9.09 1.71
N PHE A 228 -7.93 8.72 1.54
CA PHE A 228 -7.38 7.43 1.96
C PHE A 228 -8.23 6.21 1.53
N ASP A 229 -8.86 6.31 0.35
CA ASP A 229 -9.84 5.34 -0.13
C ASP A 229 -9.20 4.00 -0.50
N THR A 230 -9.69 2.92 0.14
CA THR A 230 -9.27 1.55 -0.16
C THR A 230 -9.56 1.14 -1.60
N LYS A 231 -10.59 1.70 -2.24
CA LYS A 231 -10.90 1.47 -3.67
C LYS A 231 -9.72 1.85 -4.54
N LEU A 232 -9.02 2.94 -4.23
CA LEU A 232 -7.84 3.35 -4.99
C LEU A 232 -6.70 2.33 -4.82
N SER A 233 -6.43 1.92 -3.57
CA SER A 233 -5.38 0.91 -3.29
C SER A 233 -5.66 -0.46 -3.90
N ARG A 234 -6.94 -0.83 -4.06
CA ARG A 234 -7.38 -2.11 -4.65
C ARG A 234 -7.41 -2.07 -6.19
N SER A 235 -7.37 -0.87 -6.78
CA SER A 235 -7.43 -0.65 -8.21
C SER A 235 -6.04 -0.76 -8.85
N PRO A 236 -5.87 -1.51 -9.97
CA PRO A 236 -4.58 -1.71 -10.65
C PRO A 236 -3.88 -0.42 -11.08
N GLU A 237 -4.64 0.61 -11.43
CA GLU A 237 -4.11 1.89 -11.93
C GLU A 237 -3.16 2.55 -10.95
N ASN A 238 -3.44 2.41 -9.65
CA ASN A 238 -2.62 2.99 -8.62
C ASN A 238 -1.22 2.33 -8.57
N CYS A 239 -1.13 1.01 -8.76
CA CYS A 239 0.15 0.31 -8.88
C CYS A 239 0.91 0.75 -10.15
N GLY A 240 0.15 0.98 -11.23
CA GLY A 240 0.65 1.39 -12.54
C GLY A 240 1.36 2.74 -12.57
N LYS A 241 1.27 3.57 -11.52
CA LYS A 241 2.11 4.77 -11.38
C LYS A 241 3.61 4.42 -11.42
N CYS A 242 4.00 3.28 -10.85
CA CYS A 242 5.40 2.89 -10.67
C CYS A 242 5.73 1.56 -11.37
N HIS A 243 4.79 0.61 -11.37
CA HIS A 243 4.95 -0.72 -11.95
C HIS A 243 4.58 -0.75 -13.44
N MET A 244 5.40 -0.05 -14.21
CA MET A 244 5.18 0.22 -15.63
C MET A 244 6.51 0.29 -16.36
N GLY A 245 6.45 0.40 -17.68
CA GLY A 245 7.61 0.74 -18.50
C GLY A 245 8.52 -0.45 -18.80
N PRO A 246 9.66 -0.18 -19.45
CA PRO A 246 10.47 -1.22 -20.09
C PRO A 246 11.25 -2.10 -19.11
N ASP A 247 11.52 -1.60 -17.91
CA ASP A 247 12.29 -2.27 -16.86
C ASP A 247 11.45 -3.24 -16.04
N HIS A 248 10.15 -2.95 -15.87
CA HIS A 248 9.21 -3.84 -15.22
C HIS A 248 7.74 -3.52 -15.62
N PRO A 249 7.26 -4.10 -16.75
CA PRO A 249 5.98 -3.73 -17.36
C PRO A 249 4.77 -4.44 -16.72
N GLN A 250 4.63 -4.42 -15.39
CA GLN A 250 3.55 -5.21 -14.75
C GLN A 250 2.15 -4.69 -15.10
N ILE A 251 1.94 -3.37 -15.17
CA ILE A 251 0.62 -2.83 -15.49
C ILE A 251 0.23 -3.12 -16.95
N GLU A 252 1.17 -3.05 -17.89
CA GLU A 252 0.96 -3.39 -19.30
C GLU A 252 0.58 -4.87 -19.44
N ILE A 253 1.35 -5.76 -18.79
CA ILE A 253 1.05 -7.20 -18.76
C ILE A 253 -0.33 -7.46 -18.15
N TYR A 254 -0.66 -6.81 -17.03
CA TYR A 254 -1.96 -6.96 -16.39
C TYR A 254 -3.10 -6.51 -17.31
N ASN A 255 -2.98 -5.34 -17.93
CA ASN A 255 -4.01 -4.75 -18.79
C ASN A 255 -4.29 -5.61 -20.02
N GLU A 256 -3.26 -6.23 -20.61
CA GLU A 256 -3.42 -7.14 -21.75
C GLU A 256 -3.89 -8.54 -21.37
N SER A 257 -3.78 -8.91 -20.08
CA SER A 257 -4.22 -10.21 -19.59
C SER A 257 -5.74 -10.35 -19.54
N LYS A 258 -6.22 -11.60 -19.48
CA LYS A 258 -7.65 -11.88 -19.24
C LYS A 258 -8.13 -11.38 -17.87
N HIS A 259 -7.25 -11.29 -16.88
CA HIS A 259 -7.59 -10.71 -15.57
C HIS A 259 -7.89 -9.21 -15.69
N GLY A 260 -7.01 -8.44 -16.35
CA GLY A 260 -7.23 -7.01 -16.57
C GLY A 260 -8.49 -6.73 -17.38
N ILE A 261 -8.67 -7.42 -18.51
CA ILE A 261 -9.90 -7.30 -19.32
C ILE A 261 -11.16 -7.61 -18.49
N ALA A 262 -11.13 -8.67 -17.67
CA ALA A 262 -12.26 -9.03 -16.82
C ALA A 262 -12.52 -8.00 -15.71
N PHE A 263 -11.47 -7.45 -15.09
CA PHE A 263 -11.58 -6.39 -14.10
C PHE A 263 -12.27 -5.16 -14.68
N TYR A 264 -11.78 -4.64 -15.81
CA TYR A 264 -12.36 -3.46 -16.45
C TYR A 264 -13.80 -3.70 -16.90
N GLY A 265 -14.08 -4.87 -17.48
CA GLY A 265 -15.42 -5.25 -17.92
C GLY A 265 -16.42 -5.49 -16.78
N ASN A 266 -15.95 -5.69 -15.54
CA ASN A 266 -16.79 -6.04 -14.39
C ASN A 266 -16.47 -5.21 -13.14
N ARG A 267 -15.97 -3.98 -13.30
CA ARG A 267 -15.48 -3.16 -12.19
C ARG A 267 -16.54 -2.94 -11.09
N GLU A 268 -17.80 -2.82 -11.47
CA GLU A 268 -18.93 -2.67 -10.54
C GLU A 268 -19.19 -3.92 -9.68
N ARG A 269 -18.69 -5.09 -10.09
CA ARG A 269 -18.82 -6.37 -9.37
C ARG A 269 -17.63 -6.70 -8.48
N MET A 270 -16.73 -5.74 -8.29
CA MET A 270 -15.48 -5.93 -7.55
C MET A 270 -15.57 -5.50 -6.09
N ALA A 271 -16.63 -4.80 -5.67
CA ALA A 271 -16.80 -4.30 -4.30
C ALA A 271 -15.56 -3.52 -3.79
N LEU A 272 -14.96 -2.68 -4.64
CA LEU A 272 -13.66 -2.05 -4.38
C LEU A 272 -13.68 -1.10 -3.19
N ASP A 273 -14.82 -0.46 -2.93
CA ASP A 273 -15.09 0.49 -1.85
C ASP A 273 -15.57 -0.17 -0.55
N LYS A 274 -15.66 -1.52 -0.51
CA LYS A 274 -16.14 -2.23 0.67
C LYS A 274 -15.25 -1.97 1.89
N THR A 275 -15.86 -1.55 2.99
CA THR A 275 -15.18 -1.41 4.29
C THR A 275 -14.84 -2.76 4.92
N GLY A 276 -13.77 -2.80 5.70
CA GLY A 276 -13.26 -4.03 6.32
C GLY A 276 -12.72 -5.03 5.30
N ASP A 277 -12.97 -6.31 5.53
CA ASP A 277 -12.43 -7.39 4.71
C ASP A 277 -12.84 -7.30 3.24
N TRP A 278 -11.88 -7.55 2.34
CA TRP A 278 -12.11 -7.68 0.90
C TRP A 278 -11.48 -8.97 0.38
N VAL A 279 -12.29 -10.02 0.31
CA VAL A 279 -11.83 -11.41 0.10
C VAL A 279 -12.27 -11.95 -1.26
N LEU A 280 -11.30 -12.33 -2.08
CA LEU A 280 -11.58 -13.02 -3.36
C LEU A 280 -12.31 -14.35 -3.09
N GLY A 281 -13.43 -14.56 -3.77
CA GLY A 281 -14.28 -15.75 -3.64
C GLY A 281 -15.40 -15.63 -2.61
N ARG A 282 -15.40 -14.58 -1.78
CA ARG A 282 -16.48 -14.26 -0.84
C ARG A 282 -17.15 -12.94 -1.19
N ASP A 283 -16.36 -11.88 -1.34
CA ASP A 283 -16.83 -10.52 -1.53
C ASP A 283 -16.89 -10.13 -3.01
N TYR A 284 -16.02 -10.72 -3.83
CA TYR A 284 -16.01 -10.57 -5.28
C TYR A 284 -15.42 -11.81 -5.94
N SER A 285 -15.70 -11.99 -7.23
CA SER A 285 -15.19 -13.12 -8.01
C SER A 285 -14.87 -12.78 -9.46
N ALA A 286 -15.12 -11.54 -9.89
CA ALA A 286 -15.14 -11.20 -11.30
C ALA A 286 -13.75 -11.21 -11.94
N ALA A 287 -12.73 -10.75 -11.21
CA ALA A 287 -11.33 -10.79 -11.59
C ALA A 287 -10.44 -10.60 -10.34
N PRO A 288 -9.17 -11.02 -10.38
CA PRO A 288 -8.16 -10.52 -9.44
C PRO A 288 -7.58 -9.17 -9.91
N THR A 289 -7.17 -8.33 -8.98
CA THR A 289 -6.32 -7.15 -9.21
C THR A 289 -4.90 -7.40 -8.70
N CYS A 290 -4.00 -6.42 -8.87
CA CYS A 290 -2.67 -6.44 -8.26
C CYS A 290 -2.76 -6.69 -6.74
N ALA A 291 -3.63 -5.94 -6.05
CA ALA A 291 -3.86 -6.06 -4.62
C ALA A 291 -4.46 -7.43 -4.25
N THR A 292 -5.35 -8.01 -5.07
CA THR A 292 -5.87 -9.37 -4.83
C THR A 292 -4.75 -10.39 -4.69
N CYS A 293 -3.80 -10.39 -5.63
CA CYS A 293 -2.73 -11.39 -5.68
C CYS A 293 -1.61 -11.11 -4.67
N HIS A 294 -1.24 -9.84 -4.49
CA HIS A 294 -0.04 -9.46 -3.74
C HIS A 294 -0.28 -9.01 -2.30
N ILE A 295 -1.52 -8.65 -1.93
CA ILE A 295 -1.82 -8.02 -0.63
C ILE A 295 -3.00 -8.70 0.06
N SER A 296 -4.08 -9.01 -0.67
CA SER A 296 -5.40 -9.28 -0.05
C SER A 296 -5.64 -10.76 0.25
N SER A 297 -6.61 -11.00 1.13
CA SER A 297 -7.06 -12.34 1.53
C SER A 297 -7.95 -13.01 0.46
N TYR A 298 -8.05 -14.33 0.49
CA TYR A 298 -8.81 -15.12 -0.49
C TYR A 298 -9.41 -16.40 0.12
N MET A 299 -10.41 -16.98 -0.55
CA MET A 299 -11.03 -18.25 -0.15
C MET A 299 -10.19 -19.47 -0.55
N THR A 300 -10.12 -20.45 0.33
CA THR A 300 -9.60 -21.81 0.12
C THR A 300 -10.68 -22.84 0.48
N PRO A 301 -10.47 -24.14 0.19
CA PRO A 301 -11.38 -25.19 0.66
C PRO A 301 -11.60 -25.21 2.19
N ASP A 302 -10.63 -24.70 2.96
CA ASP A 302 -10.65 -24.67 4.42
C ASP A 302 -11.22 -23.36 5.00
N GLY A 303 -11.65 -22.41 4.14
CA GLY A 303 -12.24 -21.14 4.54
C GLY A 303 -11.44 -19.93 4.05
N VAL A 304 -11.49 -18.82 4.80
CA VAL A 304 -10.73 -17.61 4.46
C VAL A 304 -9.26 -17.82 4.81
N PHE A 305 -8.38 -17.70 3.83
CA PHE A 305 -6.95 -17.58 4.08
C PHE A 305 -6.62 -16.10 4.30
N LEU A 306 -6.36 -15.75 5.56
CA LEU A 306 -5.96 -14.40 5.97
C LEU A 306 -4.53 -14.14 5.51
N ALA A 307 -4.40 -13.27 4.53
CA ALA A 307 -3.12 -12.98 3.90
C ALA A 307 -2.85 -11.48 3.77
N ASN A 308 -3.73 -10.63 4.33
CA ASN A 308 -3.58 -9.17 4.32
C ASN A 308 -2.21 -8.78 4.90
N THR A 309 -1.34 -8.26 4.05
CA THR A 309 0.01 -7.82 4.43
C THR A 309 0.43 -6.58 3.67
N HIS A 310 1.03 -5.61 4.35
CA HIS A 310 1.70 -4.47 3.74
C HIS A 310 3.16 -4.75 3.36
N ASP A 311 3.66 -5.96 3.61
CA ASP A 311 4.89 -6.46 3.01
C ASP A 311 4.57 -7.33 1.78
N VAL A 312 4.51 -6.69 0.61
CA VAL A 312 4.24 -7.39 -0.66
C VAL A 312 5.32 -8.41 -1.02
N GLY A 313 6.52 -8.31 -0.42
CA GLY A 313 7.63 -9.22 -0.62
C GLY A 313 7.35 -10.63 -0.12
N GLU A 314 6.48 -10.78 0.89
CA GLU A 314 6.14 -12.09 1.48
C GLU A 314 5.52 -13.07 0.49
N ARG A 315 5.00 -12.56 -0.63
CA ARG A 315 4.36 -13.36 -1.68
C ARG A 315 5.24 -13.58 -2.91
N ILE A 316 6.48 -13.12 -2.89
CA ILE A 316 7.41 -13.23 -4.02
C ILE A 316 8.32 -14.44 -3.81
N SER A 317 8.21 -15.43 -4.70
CA SER A 317 9.07 -16.62 -4.68
C SER A 317 10.22 -16.55 -5.68
N TRP A 318 10.17 -15.60 -6.63
CA TRP A 318 11.18 -15.42 -7.69
C TRP A 318 11.49 -13.95 -7.87
N THR A 319 12.77 -13.62 -8.03
CA THR A 319 13.16 -12.29 -8.49
C THR A 319 13.08 -12.21 -10.02
N LEU A 320 12.40 -11.18 -10.51
CA LEU A 320 12.28 -10.88 -11.94
C LEU A 320 13.22 -9.75 -12.38
N ARG A 321 14.00 -9.17 -11.45
CA ARG A 321 14.92 -8.06 -11.74
C ARG A 321 16.13 -8.51 -12.58
N PRO A 322 16.79 -9.66 -12.32
CA PRO A 322 17.93 -10.09 -13.12
C PRO A 322 17.50 -10.67 -14.48
N VAL A 323 18.43 -10.71 -15.43
CA VAL A 323 18.23 -11.31 -16.78
C VAL A 323 17.75 -12.76 -16.70
N VAL A 324 18.21 -13.49 -15.69
CA VAL A 324 17.75 -14.85 -15.39
C VAL A 324 17.10 -14.85 -14.01
N SER A 325 15.80 -15.14 -13.97
CA SER A 325 15.08 -15.23 -12.71
C SER A 325 15.61 -16.36 -11.85
N THR A 326 15.70 -16.11 -10.55
CA THR A 326 16.08 -17.09 -9.54
C THR A 326 15.05 -17.11 -8.42
N LYS A 327 14.87 -18.28 -7.80
CA LYS A 327 14.09 -18.37 -6.57
C LYS A 327 14.77 -17.59 -5.46
N LEU A 328 13.95 -17.05 -4.56
CA LEU A 328 14.41 -16.30 -3.41
C LEU A 328 14.26 -17.13 -2.13
N ASN A 329 15.29 -17.07 -1.30
CA ASN A 329 15.22 -17.39 0.12
C ASN A 329 15.08 -16.07 0.87
N SER A 330 13.96 -15.87 1.57
CA SER A 330 13.78 -14.71 2.43
C SER A 330 14.37 -15.01 3.82
N VAL A 331 15.30 -14.18 4.26
CA VAL A 331 15.94 -14.26 5.57
C VAL A 331 15.38 -13.15 6.45
N VAL A 332 14.84 -13.53 7.60
CA VAL A 332 14.36 -12.61 8.62
C VAL A 332 15.37 -12.57 9.76
N TYR A 333 15.93 -11.41 10.02
CA TYR A 333 16.87 -11.17 11.11
C TYR A 333 16.13 -10.99 12.45
N ALA A 334 16.87 -11.12 13.55
CA ALA A 334 16.30 -11.03 14.90
C ALA A 334 15.69 -9.66 15.23
N ASP A 335 16.11 -8.60 14.53
CA ASP A 335 15.58 -7.25 14.63
C ASP A 335 14.35 -7.01 13.71
N GLY A 336 13.86 -8.06 13.05
CA GLY A 336 12.74 -8.01 12.12
C GLY A 336 13.10 -7.55 10.71
N ASN A 337 14.36 -7.15 10.46
CA ASN A 337 14.81 -6.81 9.12
C ASN A 337 14.74 -8.04 8.21
N ARG A 338 14.43 -7.80 6.93
CA ARG A 338 14.37 -8.86 5.92
C ARG A 338 15.31 -8.60 4.77
N GLU A 339 15.90 -9.67 4.26
CA GLU A 339 16.69 -9.66 3.04
C GLU A 339 16.40 -10.90 2.20
N ASP A 340 16.29 -10.69 0.88
CA ASP A 340 16.10 -11.77 -0.07
C ASP A 340 17.43 -12.17 -0.71
N TYR A 341 17.76 -13.46 -0.63
CA TYR A 341 18.92 -14.05 -1.26
C TYR A 341 18.51 -14.99 -2.38
N PRO A 342 19.22 -15.03 -3.52
CA PRO A 342 19.03 -16.08 -4.51
C PRO A 342 19.20 -17.45 -3.86
N GLU A 343 18.36 -18.42 -4.22
CA GLU A 343 18.44 -19.80 -3.70
C GLU A 343 19.81 -20.44 -3.90
N THR A 344 20.54 -19.99 -4.93
CA THR A 344 21.90 -20.43 -5.25
C THR A 344 22.97 -19.94 -4.27
N ARG A 345 22.64 -18.97 -3.40
CA ARG A 345 23.57 -18.44 -2.40
C ARG A 345 23.44 -19.22 -1.09
N PRO A 346 24.55 -19.77 -0.54
CA PRO A 346 24.55 -20.34 0.80
C PRO A 346 24.17 -19.28 1.84
N LEU A 347 23.27 -19.64 2.76
CA LEU A 347 22.80 -18.78 3.86
C LEU A 347 23.70 -18.88 5.09
#